data_AF-A0A7R9DW02-F1
#
_entry.id   AF-A0A7R9DW02-F1
#
_cell.length_a   1.000
_cell.length_b   1.000
_cell.length_c   1.000
_cell.angle_alpha   90.00
_cell.angle_beta   90.00
_cell.angle_gamma   90.00
#
_symmetry.space_group_name_H-M   'P 1'
#
loop_
_entity.id
_entity.type
_entity.pdbx_description
1 polymer ?
#
loop_
_entity_poly.entity_id
_entity_poly.type
_entity_poly.pdbx_seq_one_letter_code
_entity_poly.pdbx_strand_id
1 'polypeptide(L)'
;SPTVIPMKFTGSVNNPEQRVAYFGEDIGINSHHSHWHMDFPFWWKKSYPVDKDRKGELFFYMHHQMVARFDAERLSNNLPMVEPLDFNQKIVEGFAPGAMYHNGQEFPVRPDNMMFGDLPWRSVHEMKLFEGRIRDAITSGFIKTEKHKSKVTEVGIRCIGNVCGKTRMDSVSNEWMLKKCGLKENQI
;
A
#
# COMPACT_ATOMS: atom_id res chain seq x y z
N SER A 1 -28.84 -0.70 -25.77
CA SER A 1 -28.62 0.74 -25.57
C SER A 1 -27.59 0.94 -24.47
N PRO A 2 -26.72 1.97 -24.54
CA PRO A 2 -25.78 2.25 -23.46
C PRO A 2 -26.54 2.59 -22.16
N THR A 3 -26.07 2.05 -21.04
CA THR A 3 -26.58 2.38 -19.69
C THR A 3 -25.81 3.56 -19.13
N VAL A 4 -26.53 4.58 -18.65
CA VAL A 4 -25.90 5.73 -17.98
C VAL A 4 -25.63 5.39 -16.53
N ILE A 5 -24.39 5.58 -16.10
CA ILE A 5 -23.90 5.31 -14.75
C ILE A 5 -23.70 6.67 -14.05
N PRO A 6 -24.65 7.17 -13.23
CA PRO A 6 -24.53 8.49 -12.59
C PRO A 6 -23.51 8.49 -11.44
N MET A 7 -22.50 9.36 -11.48
CA MET A 7 -21.44 9.45 -10.47
C MET A 7 -21.93 9.99 -9.09
N LYS A 8 -22.78 9.21 -8.40
CA LYS A 8 -23.43 9.53 -7.12
C LYS A 8 -23.64 8.27 -6.24
N PHE A 9 -22.88 7.20 -6.47
CA PHE A 9 -23.20 5.89 -5.88
C PHE A 9 -22.64 5.68 -4.48
N THR A 10 -21.46 6.22 -4.18
CA THR A 10 -20.81 6.07 -2.89
C THR A 10 -20.93 7.36 -2.07
N GLY A 11 -21.14 7.19 -0.77
CA GLY A 11 -21.28 8.30 0.17
C GLY A 11 -22.53 9.17 -0.04
N SER A 12 -22.53 10.34 0.56
CA SER A 12 -23.58 11.35 0.42
C SER A 12 -22.96 12.73 0.37
N VAL A 13 -23.73 13.75 -0.05
CA VAL A 13 -23.27 15.15 -0.10
C VAL A 13 -22.83 15.70 1.25
N ASN A 14 -23.23 15.04 2.34
CA ASN A 14 -22.82 15.39 3.71
C ASN A 14 -21.41 14.86 4.04
N ASN A 15 -20.87 13.92 3.27
CA ASN A 15 -19.50 13.44 3.42
C ASN A 15 -18.59 14.27 2.49
N PRO A 16 -17.69 15.12 3.01
CA PRO A 16 -16.78 15.91 2.20
C PRO A 16 -15.88 15.06 1.29
N GLU A 17 -15.55 13.82 1.68
CA GLU A 17 -14.75 12.90 0.86
C GLU A 17 -15.44 12.50 -0.46
N GLN A 18 -16.77 12.64 -0.55
CA GLN A 18 -17.49 12.41 -1.81
C GLN A 18 -17.02 13.37 -2.92
N ARG A 19 -16.51 14.56 -2.57
CA ARG A 19 -16.03 15.55 -3.56
C ARG A 19 -14.87 15.04 -4.39
N VAL A 20 -14.06 14.13 -3.86
CA VAL A 20 -12.91 13.53 -4.56
C VAL A 20 -13.17 12.09 -5.01
N ALA A 21 -14.42 11.60 -4.90
CA ALA A 21 -14.80 10.26 -5.33
C ALA A 21 -14.56 10.05 -6.83
N TYR A 22 -14.71 11.10 -7.66
CA TYR A 22 -14.43 11.03 -9.10
C TYR A 22 -13.00 10.61 -9.42
N PHE A 23 -12.05 10.83 -8.51
CA PHE A 23 -10.65 10.42 -8.69
C PHE A 23 -10.45 8.97 -8.24
N GLY A 24 -10.90 8.64 -7.01
CA GLY A 24 -10.70 7.32 -6.43
C GLY A 24 -11.52 6.21 -7.10
N GLU A 25 -12.66 6.56 -7.69
CA GLU A 25 -13.60 5.64 -8.35
C GLU A 25 -13.54 5.73 -9.87
N ASP A 26 -12.61 6.51 -10.43
CA ASP A 26 -12.38 6.54 -11.87
C ASP A 26 -11.91 5.16 -12.36
N ILE A 27 -12.55 4.68 -13.44
CA ILE A 27 -12.24 3.38 -14.03
C ILE A 27 -10.83 3.39 -14.62
N GLY A 28 -10.37 4.52 -15.18
CA GLY A 28 -9.04 4.68 -15.73
C GLY A 28 -7.95 4.61 -14.67
N ILE A 29 -8.10 5.32 -13.55
CA ILE A 29 -7.16 5.27 -12.41
C ILE A 29 -7.09 3.86 -11.81
N ASN A 30 -8.24 3.22 -11.58
CA ASN A 30 -8.27 1.85 -11.06
C ASN A 30 -7.66 0.83 -12.04
N SER A 31 -7.91 1.00 -13.34
CA SER A 31 -7.31 0.16 -14.40
C SER A 31 -5.81 0.36 -14.48
N HIS A 32 -5.33 1.60 -14.38
CA HIS A 32 -3.90 1.94 -14.34
C HIS A 32 -3.20 1.28 -13.15
N HIS A 33 -3.75 1.42 -11.95
CA HIS A 33 -3.20 0.81 -10.73
C HIS A 33 -3.13 -0.72 -10.84
N SER A 34 -4.20 -1.34 -11.33
CA SER A 34 -4.25 -2.79 -11.56
C SER A 34 -3.20 -3.25 -12.58
N HIS A 35 -3.12 -2.57 -13.73
CA HIS A 35 -2.17 -2.92 -14.79
C HIS A 35 -0.72 -2.72 -14.37
N TRP A 36 -0.43 -1.64 -13.61
CA TRP A 36 0.90 -1.41 -13.06
C TRP A 36 1.35 -2.59 -12.17
N HIS A 37 0.45 -3.14 -11.35
CA HIS A 37 0.75 -4.33 -10.54
C HIS A 37 0.86 -5.63 -11.36
N MET A 38 0.27 -5.71 -12.56
CA MET A 38 0.50 -6.80 -13.51
C MET A 38 1.88 -6.69 -14.19
N ASP A 39 2.32 -5.47 -14.48
CA ASP A 39 3.63 -5.20 -15.09
C ASP A 39 4.77 -5.40 -14.09
N PHE A 40 4.58 -4.98 -12.83
CA PHE A 40 5.57 -5.05 -11.75
C PHE A 40 5.08 -5.87 -10.55
N PRO A 41 4.78 -7.17 -10.73
CA PRO A 41 4.18 -7.95 -9.66
C PRO A 41 5.16 -8.15 -8.50
N PHE A 42 4.63 -8.07 -7.29
CA PHE A 42 5.41 -8.26 -6.06
C PHE A 42 6.07 -9.65 -6.03
N TRP A 43 5.37 -10.66 -6.55
CA TRP A 43 5.79 -12.06 -6.61
C TRP A 43 6.83 -12.37 -7.71
N TRP A 44 7.23 -11.40 -8.54
CA TRP A 44 8.22 -11.61 -9.61
C TRP A 44 9.58 -12.07 -9.04
N LYS A 45 10.13 -13.16 -9.59
CA LYS A 45 11.37 -13.80 -9.14
C LYS A 45 12.51 -13.55 -10.12
N LYS A 46 13.74 -13.43 -9.59
CA LYS A 46 14.97 -13.30 -10.40
C LYS A 46 15.23 -14.51 -11.33
N SER A 47 14.61 -15.66 -11.04
CA SER A 47 14.71 -16.85 -11.88
C SER A 47 13.87 -16.79 -13.15
N TYR A 48 12.99 -15.79 -13.29
CA TYR A 48 12.20 -15.59 -14.50
C TYR A 48 13.06 -14.98 -15.61
N PRO A 49 12.72 -15.23 -16.90
CA PRO A 49 13.57 -14.88 -18.03
C PRO A 49 13.74 -13.36 -18.23
N VAL A 50 12.83 -12.55 -17.70
CA VAL A 50 12.87 -11.09 -17.84
C VAL A 50 13.14 -10.46 -16.47
N ASP A 51 14.19 -9.64 -16.38
CA ASP A 51 14.39 -8.81 -15.19
C ASP A 51 13.48 -7.56 -15.26
N LYS A 52 12.96 -7.16 -14.09
CA LYS A 52 12.12 -5.97 -13.95
C LYS A 52 12.99 -4.89 -13.33
N ASP A 53 13.68 -4.14 -14.18
CA ASP A 53 14.63 -3.14 -13.73
C ASP A 53 13.94 -2.09 -12.85
N ARG A 54 14.66 -1.66 -11.80
CA ARG A 54 14.23 -0.63 -10.83
C ARG A 54 12.81 -0.81 -10.25
N LYS A 55 12.23 -2.03 -10.24
CA LYS A 55 10.83 -2.22 -9.80
C LYS A 55 10.48 -1.63 -8.42
N GLY A 56 11.42 -1.68 -7.48
CA GLY A 56 11.21 -1.11 -6.14
C GLY A 56 11.17 0.42 -6.15
N GLU A 57 11.98 1.06 -6.98
CA GLU A 57 11.94 2.51 -7.15
C GLU A 57 10.68 2.94 -7.89
N LEU A 58 10.29 2.22 -8.94
CA LEU A 58 9.04 2.46 -9.65
C LEU A 58 7.82 2.25 -8.76
N PHE A 59 7.86 1.29 -7.82
CA PHE A 59 6.83 1.12 -6.81
C PHE A 59 6.67 2.38 -5.98
N PHE A 60 7.77 2.91 -5.43
CA PHE A 60 7.74 4.17 -4.68
C PHE A 60 7.22 5.31 -5.55
N TYR A 61 7.79 5.50 -6.73
CA TYR A 61 7.46 6.64 -7.60
C TYR A 61 6.00 6.64 -8.04
N MET A 62 5.47 5.48 -8.46
CA MET A 62 4.08 5.36 -8.89
C MET A 62 3.11 5.72 -7.76
N HIS A 63 3.27 5.12 -6.57
CA HIS A 63 2.38 5.39 -5.44
C HIS A 63 2.54 6.83 -4.92
N HIS A 64 3.77 7.36 -4.91
CA HIS A 64 4.01 8.76 -4.55
C HIS A 64 3.28 9.71 -5.51
N GLN A 65 3.32 9.45 -6.82
CA GLN A 65 2.59 10.25 -7.81
C GLN A 65 1.06 10.12 -7.65
N MET A 66 0.54 8.93 -7.30
CA MET A 66 -0.88 8.77 -7.00
C MET A 66 -1.32 9.60 -5.79
N VAL A 67 -0.55 9.58 -4.70
CA VAL A 67 -0.83 10.40 -3.50
C VAL A 67 -0.75 11.89 -3.83
N ALA A 68 0.31 12.33 -4.51
CA ALA A 68 0.47 13.75 -4.88
C ALA A 68 -0.68 14.27 -5.77
N ARG A 69 -1.18 13.42 -6.70
CA ARG A 69 -2.35 13.75 -7.51
C ARG A 69 -3.62 13.79 -6.68
N PHE A 70 -3.81 12.83 -5.78
CA PHE A 70 -4.95 12.83 -4.88
C PHE A 70 -4.98 14.09 -4.01
N ASP A 71 -3.84 14.50 -3.44
CA ASP A 71 -3.71 15.75 -2.70
C ASP A 71 -4.05 16.98 -3.56
N ALA A 72 -3.64 17.01 -4.83
CA ALA A 72 -4.03 18.08 -5.75
C ALA A 72 -5.56 18.14 -5.97
N GLU A 73 -6.23 16.98 -6.10
CA GLU A 73 -7.69 16.93 -6.20
C GLU A 73 -8.36 17.37 -4.87
N ARG A 74 -7.81 16.98 -3.72
CA ARG A 74 -8.29 17.41 -2.39
C ARG A 74 -8.23 18.93 -2.26
N LEU A 75 -7.09 19.53 -2.58
CA LEU A 75 -6.90 20.98 -2.55
C LEU A 75 -7.85 21.68 -3.52
N SER A 76 -8.07 21.12 -4.72
CA SER A 76 -9.03 21.64 -5.69
C SER A 76 -10.49 21.60 -5.20
N ASN A 77 -10.79 20.75 -4.21
CA ASN A 77 -12.11 20.57 -3.62
C ASN A 77 -12.26 21.15 -2.19
N ASN A 78 -11.33 22.04 -1.80
CA ASN A 78 -11.27 22.65 -0.46
C ASN A 78 -11.19 21.62 0.67
N LEU A 79 -10.44 20.55 0.46
CA LEU A 79 -10.11 19.55 1.47
C LEU A 79 -8.63 19.69 1.86
N PRO A 80 -8.25 19.39 3.11
CA PRO A 80 -6.84 19.29 3.49
C PRO A 80 -6.16 18.14 2.74
N MET A 81 -4.82 18.14 2.67
CA MET A 81 -4.07 16.97 2.18
C MET A 81 -4.38 15.72 3.04
N VAL A 82 -4.10 14.54 2.49
CA VAL A 82 -4.31 13.29 3.22
C VAL A 82 -3.31 13.15 4.37
N GLU A 83 -3.79 12.72 5.53
CA GLU A 83 -2.93 12.42 6.68
C GLU A 83 -2.37 11.00 6.58
N PRO A 84 -1.11 10.76 7.01
CA PRO A 84 -0.56 9.42 7.10
C PRO A 84 -1.36 8.54 8.09
N LEU A 85 -1.55 7.26 7.75
CA LEU A 85 -2.14 6.29 8.66
C LEU A 85 -1.24 6.02 9.87
N ASP A 86 -1.81 6.04 11.07
CA ASP A 86 -1.14 5.70 12.33
C ASP A 86 -1.87 4.53 13.01
N PHE A 87 -1.13 3.46 13.32
CA PHE A 87 -1.65 2.27 13.99
C PHE A 87 -2.16 2.52 15.43
N ASN A 88 -1.86 3.67 16.03
CA ASN A 88 -2.35 4.06 17.36
C ASN A 88 -3.59 4.96 17.31
N GLN A 89 -4.01 5.38 16.12
CA GLN A 89 -5.12 6.29 15.92
C GLN A 89 -6.30 5.56 15.28
N LYS A 90 -7.48 6.17 15.46
CA LYS A 90 -8.68 5.75 14.76
C LYS A 90 -8.57 6.15 13.30
N ILE A 91 -8.99 5.27 12.40
CA ILE A 91 -9.28 5.62 11.02
C ILE A 91 -10.59 6.39 11.04
N VAL A 92 -10.51 7.72 10.95
CA VAL A 92 -11.67 8.62 11.09
C VAL A 92 -12.66 8.34 9.96
N GLU A 93 -12.15 8.15 8.74
CA GLU A 93 -12.93 7.95 7.52
C GLU A 93 -13.30 6.48 7.28
N GLY A 94 -14.59 6.17 7.41
CA GLY A 94 -15.20 4.95 6.92
C GLY A 94 -15.36 4.95 5.40
N PHE A 95 -15.74 3.80 4.86
CA PHE A 95 -16.03 3.66 3.44
C PHE A 95 -17.00 2.51 3.20
N ALA A 96 -18.06 2.80 2.42
CA ALA A 96 -19.03 1.83 1.93
C ALA A 96 -18.90 1.74 0.40
N PRO A 97 -18.26 0.68 -0.14
CA PRO A 97 -17.88 0.65 -1.55
C PRO A 97 -19.04 0.60 -2.54
N GLY A 98 -20.21 0.09 -2.14
CA GLY A 98 -21.32 -0.17 -3.07
C GLY A 98 -20.96 -1.17 -4.18
N ALA A 99 -19.92 -1.99 -3.97
CA ALA A 99 -19.39 -2.94 -4.93
C ALA A 99 -19.71 -4.38 -4.51
N MET A 100 -19.78 -5.27 -5.49
CA MET A 100 -20.11 -6.69 -5.30
C MET A 100 -19.09 -7.58 -6.00
N TYR A 101 -18.72 -8.67 -5.38
CA TYR A 101 -17.94 -9.74 -5.98
C TYR A 101 -18.77 -10.50 -7.03
N HIS A 102 -18.08 -11.23 -7.90
CA HIS A 102 -18.70 -12.03 -8.96
C HIS A 102 -19.62 -13.14 -8.41
N ASN A 103 -19.41 -13.57 -7.17
CA ASN A 103 -20.24 -14.56 -6.48
C ASN A 103 -21.49 -13.94 -5.79
N GLY A 104 -21.73 -12.64 -5.98
CA GLY A 104 -22.88 -11.94 -5.39
C GLY A 104 -22.66 -11.44 -3.97
N GLN A 105 -21.51 -11.70 -3.36
CA GLN A 105 -21.20 -11.18 -2.03
C GLN A 105 -20.81 -9.69 -2.14
N GLU A 106 -21.31 -8.86 -1.24
CA GLU A 106 -20.92 -7.44 -1.19
C GLU A 106 -19.49 -7.27 -0.65
N PHE A 107 -18.81 -6.23 -1.11
CA PHE A 107 -17.57 -5.79 -0.47
C PHE A 107 -17.89 -5.28 0.95
N PRO A 108 -17.05 -5.60 1.95
CA PRO A 108 -17.30 -5.19 3.32
C PRO A 108 -17.24 -3.67 3.47
N VAL A 109 -18.12 -3.14 4.32
CA VAL A 109 -18.14 -1.74 4.73
C VAL A 109 -17.20 -1.55 5.92
N ARG A 110 -16.43 -0.45 5.92
CA ARG A 110 -15.67 0.00 7.09
C ARG A 110 -16.39 1.20 7.72
N PRO A 111 -16.85 1.12 8.98
CA PRO A 111 -17.43 2.27 9.66
C PRO A 111 -16.36 3.31 10.03
N ASP A 112 -16.82 4.54 10.26
CA ASP A 112 -15.98 5.63 10.76
C ASP A 112 -15.36 5.28 12.13
N ASN A 113 -14.23 5.91 12.45
CA ASN A 113 -13.59 5.86 13.75
C ASN A 113 -13.16 4.44 14.23
N MET A 114 -12.85 3.55 13.28
CA MET A 114 -12.36 2.20 13.55
C MET A 114 -10.89 2.19 13.98
N MET A 115 -10.55 1.33 14.93
CA MET A 115 -9.16 1.02 15.27
C MET A 115 -8.66 -0.18 14.47
N PHE A 116 -7.35 -0.22 14.21
CA PHE A 116 -6.72 -1.45 13.73
C PHE A 116 -6.87 -2.56 14.77
N GLY A 117 -7.28 -3.74 14.32
CA GLY A 117 -7.36 -4.95 15.11
C GLY A 117 -6.38 -6.01 14.62
N ASP A 118 -6.01 -6.93 15.50
CA ASP A 118 -5.13 -8.04 15.14
C ASP A 118 -5.85 -9.04 14.23
N LEU A 119 -5.11 -9.59 13.28
CA LEU A 119 -5.52 -10.72 12.46
C LEU A 119 -4.89 -12.01 12.99
N PRO A 120 -5.52 -13.19 12.77
CA PRO A 120 -4.98 -14.46 13.27
C PRO A 120 -3.54 -14.78 12.84
N TRP A 121 -3.08 -14.19 11.73
CA TRP A 121 -1.76 -14.41 11.14
C TRP A 121 -0.86 -13.16 11.19
N ARG A 122 -1.34 -12.05 11.74
CA ARG A 122 -0.60 -10.78 11.78
C ARG A 122 -1.18 -9.80 12.79
N SER A 123 -0.38 -9.40 13.76
CA SER A 123 -0.73 -8.39 14.76
C SER A 123 -0.37 -6.97 14.33
N VAL A 124 -1.06 -6.00 14.91
CA VAL A 124 -0.72 -4.56 14.81
C VAL A 124 0.67 -4.29 15.37
N HIS A 125 1.06 -5.02 16.43
CA HIS A 125 2.40 -4.89 17.01
C HIS A 125 3.51 -5.28 16.02
N GLU A 126 3.35 -6.40 15.32
CA GLU A 126 4.30 -6.83 14.28
C GLU A 126 4.41 -5.79 13.15
N MET A 127 3.31 -5.16 12.77
CA MET A 127 3.31 -4.09 11.77
C MET A 127 4.12 -2.86 12.23
N LYS A 128 3.95 -2.45 13.49
CA LYS A 128 4.74 -1.35 14.09
C LYS A 128 6.24 -1.69 14.15
N LEU A 129 6.59 -2.92 14.54
CA LEU A 129 7.99 -3.39 14.53
C LEU A 129 8.57 -3.39 13.11
N PHE A 130 7.78 -3.80 12.12
CA PHE A 130 8.20 -3.78 10.72
C PHE A 130 8.48 -2.36 10.23
N GLU A 131 7.60 -1.41 10.52
CA GLU A 131 7.81 0.01 10.22
C GLU A 131 9.07 0.55 10.91
N GLY A 132 9.24 0.26 12.21
CA GLY A 132 10.42 0.67 12.97
C GLY A 132 11.73 0.17 12.35
N ARG A 133 11.77 -1.10 11.92
CA ARG A 133 12.95 -1.68 11.23
C ARG A 133 13.27 -0.98 9.92
N ILE A 134 12.26 -0.55 9.17
CA ILE A 134 12.47 0.25 7.94
C ILE A 134 13.07 1.60 8.30
N ARG A 135 12.54 2.29 9.32
CA ARG A 135 13.06 3.58 9.80
C ARG A 135 14.50 3.48 10.29
N ASP A 136 14.84 2.41 11.01
CA ASP A 136 16.21 2.15 11.47
C ASP A 136 17.17 1.90 10.31
N ALA A 137 16.73 1.16 9.29
CA ALA A 137 17.54 0.91 8.09
C ALA A 137 17.79 2.21 7.31
N ILE A 138 16.78 3.08 7.21
CA ILE A 138 16.92 4.42 6.60
C ILE A 138 17.90 5.27 7.42
N THR A 139 17.69 5.37 8.73
CA THR A 139 18.47 6.23 9.62
C THR A 139 19.93 5.78 9.70
N SER A 140 20.17 4.47 9.73
CA SER A 140 21.54 3.94 9.71
C SER A 140 22.22 4.06 8.34
N GLY A 141 21.46 4.29 7.26
CA GLY A 141 21.97 4.30 5.90
C GLY A 141 22.38 2.92 5.39
N PHE A 142 21.97 1.83 6.05
CA PHE A 142 22.27 0.46 5.64
C PHE A 142 21.07 -0.47 5.85
N ILE A 143 20.84 -1.35 4.88
CA ILE A 143 19.94 -2.49 5.03
C ILE A 143 20.79 -3.70 5.39
N LYS A 144 20.50 -4.31 6.55
CA LYS A 144 21.16 -5.54 7.01
C LYS A 144 20.49 -6.75 6.38
N THR A 145 21.31 -7.63 5.82
CA THR A 145 20.93 -8.94 5.30
C THR A 145 21.83 -10.04 5.88
N GLU A 146 21.52 -11.35 5.73
CA GLU A 146 22.23 -12.44 6.51
C GLU A 146 23.66 -12.48 6.08
N LYS A 147 23.85 -12.12 4.81
CA LYS A 147 25.07 -12.27 4.06
C LYS A 147 25.78 -10.93 3.87
N HIS A 148 25.06 -9.81 3.90
CA HIS A 148 25.62 -8.50 3.50
C HIS A 148 25.00 -7.31 4.25
N LYS A 149 25.78 -6.26 4.46
CA LYS A 149 25.26 -4.91 4.73
C LYS A 149 25.29 -4.13 3.42
N SER A 150 24.13 -3.69 2.94
CA SER A 150 24.02 -2.89 1.72
C SER A 150 23.77 -1.43 2.08
N LYS A 151 24.55 -0.51 1.52
CA LYS A 151 24.37 0.93 1.76
C LYS A 151 23.09 1.42 1.07
N VAL A 152 22.33 2.24 1.78
CA VAL A 152 21.16 2.98 1.26
C VAL A 152 21.70 4.21 0.53
N THR A 153 22.13 4.04 -0.73
CA THR A 153 22.53 5.14 -1.64
C THR A 153 21.44 5.38 -2.70
N GLU A 154 21.77 5.73 -3.95
CA GLU A 154 20.80 5.77 -5.08
C GLU A 154 20.03 4.45 -5.26
N VAL A 155 20.63 3.33 -4.84
CA VAL A 155 19.99 1.99 -4.79
C VAL A 155 19.05 1.83 -3.58
N GLY A 156 19.11 2.75 -2.62
CA GLY A 156 18.38 2.75 -1.36
C GLY A 156 16.86 2.79 -1.55
N ILE A 157 16.36 3.68 -2.42
CA ILE A 157 14.92 3.75 -2.74
C ILE A 157 14.44 2.47 -3.42
N ARG A 158 15.26 1.88 -4.28
CA ARG A 158 14.98 0.57 -4.90
C ARG A 158 14.90 -0.53 -3.85
N CYS A 159 15.79 -0.55 -2.88
CA CYS A 159 15.79 -1.56 -1.83
C CYS A 159 14.61 -1.39 -0.87
N ILE A 160 14.31 -0.16 -0.44
CA ILE A 160 13.16 0.14 0.42
C ILE A 160 11.85 -0.19 -0.29
N GLY A 161 11.69 0.26 -1.54
CA GLY A 161 10.48 -0.06 -2.32
C GLY A 161 10.36 -1.54 -2.66
N ASN A 162 11.46 -2.28 -2.76
CA ASN A 162 11.40 -3.75 -2.84
C ASN A 162 10.97 -4.38 -1.51
N VAL A 163 11.40 -3.84 -0.36
CA VAL A 163 10.97 -4.34 0.96
C VAL A 163 9.49 -4.07 1.17
N CYS A 164 9.03 -2.84 0.94
CA CYS A 164 7.62 -2.45 1.07
C CYS A 164 6.74 -3.15 0.03
N GLY A 165 7.23 -3.28 -1.20
CA GLY A 165 6.45 -3.83 -2.32
C GLY A 165 6.45 -5.36 -2.42
N LYS A 166 7.34 -6.09 -1.73
CA LYS A 166 7.40 -7.58 -1.78
C LYS A 166 6.74 -8.27 -0.59
N THR A 167 6.34 -7.54 0.45
CA THR A 167 5.71 -8.15 1.63
C THR A 167 4.36 -8.73 1.29
N ARG A 168 4.32 -10.07 1.20
CA ARG A 168 3.09 -10.87 1.25
C ARG A 168 2.46 -10.67 2.64
N MET A 169 1.18 -10.31 2.70
CA MET A 169 0.41 -10.17 3.96
C MET A 169 -0.03 -11.53 4.54
N ASP A 170 0.63 -12.64 4.19
CA ASP A 170 0.50 -13.92 4.87
C ASP A 170 1.74 -14.23 5.72
N SER A 171 1.51 -14.99 6.79
CA SER A 171 2.41 -15.31 7.90
C SER A 171 3.78 -15.87 7.52
N VAL A 172 3.98 -16.30 6.27
CA VAL A 172 5.25 -16.81 5.75
C VAL A 172 6.26 -15.68 5.45
N SER A 173 5.83 -14.41 5.42
CA SER A 173 6.70 -13.30 4.96
C SER A 173 7.68 -12.77 6.00
N ASN A 174 7.44 -12.98 7.30
CA ASN A 174 8.48 -12.71 8.31
C ASN A 174 9.63 -13.71 8.12
N GLU A 175 9.34 -15.00 8.02
CA GLU A 175 10.34 -16.02 7.71
C GLU A 175 11.01 -15.79 6.34
N TRP A 176 10.34 -15.12 5.39
CA TRP A 176 10.89 -14.83 4.04
C TRP A 176 11.83 -13.62 4.00
N MET A 177 11.51 -12.53 4.71
CA MET A 177 12.46 -11.45 4.98
C MET A 177 13.66 -12.00 5.76
N LEU A 178 13.39 -12.90 6.72
CA LEU A 178 14.39 -13.60 7.51
C LEU A 178 15.22 -14.60 6.66
N LYS A 179 14.68 -15.35 5.68
CA LYS A 179 15.44 -16.38 4.92
C LYS A 179 16.12 -15.91 3.63
N LYS A 180 15.65 -14.84 2.98
CA LYS A 180 16.22 -14.37 1.69
C LYS A 180 16.87 -13.01 1.75
N CYS A 181 16.36 -12.11 2.61
CA CYS A 181 17.17 -11.00 3.08
C CYS A 181 18.00 -11.44 4.27
N GLY A 182 17.75 -12.57 4.89
CA GLY A 182 18.73 -13.11 5.78
C GLY A 182 18.80 -12.42 7.15
N LEU A 183 17.79 -12.53 7.95
CA LEU A 183 17.83 -12.05 9.31
C LEU A 183 17.38 -13.24 10.15
N LYS A 184 18.09 -13.55 11.23
CA LYS A 184 17.71 -14.69 12.07
C LYS A 184 16.67 -14.29 13.11
N GLU A 185 15.80 -15.24 13.40
CA GLU A 185 14.78 -15.22 14.45
C GLU A 185 15.37 -15.19 15.88
N ASN A 186 16.69 -15.08 16.08
CA ASN A 186 17.32 -15.05 17.42
C ASN A 186 18.09 -13.75 17.68
N GLN A 187 17.67 -12.66 17.04
CA GLN A 187 18.02 -11.29 17.43
C GLN A 187 16.75 -10.54 17.92
N ILE A 188 15.79 -11.31 18.46
CA ILE A 188 14.52 -10.88 19.04
C ILE A 188 14.78 -10.05 20.30
#